data_AF-A0A7W8CQE5-F1
#
_entry.id   AF-A0A7W8CQE5-F1
#
_cell.length_a   1.000
_cell.length_b   1.000
_cell.length_c   1.000
_cell.angle_alpha   90.00
_cell.angle_beta   90.00
_cell.angle_gamma   90.00
#
_symmetry.space_group_name_H-M   'P 1'
#
loop_
_entity.id
_entity.type
_entity.pdbx_description
1 polymer ?
#
loop_
_entity_poly.entity_id
_entity_poly.type
_entity_poly.pdbx_seq_one_letter_code
_entity_poly.pdbx_strand_id
1 'polypeptide(L)'
;MSGNIYSIELLHQGKYDSWEFSSDSERDQFYERVKKHFAGKELNEESATDDAQIVQLSATSLEMDKAGVEQKIPYVWYEGDLFEEMLGFINGHYAEKENGK
;
A
#
# COMPACT_ATOMS: atom_id res chain seq x y z
N MET A 1 16.48 14.85 12.97
CA MET A 1 15.98 13.47 12.84
C MET A 1 15.40 13.37 11.44
N SER A 2 16.25 13.07 10.46
CA SER A 2 15.83 12.72 9.11
C SER A 2 15.65 11.21 9.09
N GLY A 3 14.42 10.77 9.36
CA GLY A 3 14.05 9.36 9.26
C GLY A 3 13.40 9.15 7.91
N ASN A 4 13.93 8.24 7.10
CA ASN A 4 13.19 7.78 5.94
C ASN A 4 11.89 7.12 6.42
N ILE A 5 10.76 7.45 5.80
CA ILE A 5 9.48 6.80 6.07
C ILE A 5 9.25 5.78 4.97
N TYR A 6 9.00 4.53 5.34
CA TYR A 6 8.61 3.47 4.43
C TYR A 6 7.21 3.05 4.80
N SER A 7 6.25 3.20 3.90
CA SER A 7 4.86 2.87 4.20
C SER A 7 4.18 2.13 3.07
N ILE A 8 3.13 1.39 3.40
CA ILE A 8 2.11 0.96 2.45
C ILE A 8 0.85 1.75 2.77
N GLU A 9 0.12 2.14 1.73
CA GLU A 9 -1.09 2.93 1.84
C GLU A 9 -2.23 2.25 1.09
N LEU A 10 -3.42 2.34 1.65
CA LEU A 10 -4.66 1.87 1.05
C LEU A 10 -5.64 3.03 0.95
N LEU A 11 -6.06 3.35 -0.27
CA LEU A 11 -6.95 4.47 -0.57
C LEU A 11 -8.22 3.96 -1.27
N HIS A 12 -9.38 4.37 -0.76
CA HIS A 12 -10.68 4.08 -1.38
C HIS A 12 -11.72 5.14 -0.98
N GLN A 13 -12.33 5.84 -1.94
CA GLN A 13 -13.39 6.85 -1.69
C GLN A 13 -13.06 7.87 -0.58
N GLY A 14 -11.80 8.32 -0.50
CA GLY A 14 -11.34 9.25 0.54
C GLY A 14 -11.09 8.61 1.92
N LYS A 15 -11.37 7.31 2.10
CA LYS A 15 -10.80 6.52 3.20
C LYS A 15 -9.33 6.26 2.89
N TYR A 16 -8.48 6.47 3.89
CA TYR A 16 -7.04 6.29 3.79
C TYR A 16 -6.52 5.61 5.06
N ASP A 17 -5.80 4.51 4.87
CA ASP A 17 -5.06 3.81 5.92
C ASP A 17 -3.60 3.64 5.48
N SER A 18 -2.69 3.71 6.46
CA SER A 18 -1.25 3.65 6.21
C SER A 18 -0.55 2.85 7.30
N TRP A 19 0.44 2.06 6.89
CA TRP A 19 1.25 1.22 7.76
C TRP A 19 2.73 1.48 7.52
N GLU A 20 3.45 1.82 8.58
CA GLU A 20 4.87 2.16 8.50
C GLU A 20 5.78 0.95 8.74
N PHE A 21 6.95 0.96 8.13
CA PHE A 21 7.95 -0.10 8.18
C PHE A 21 9.32 0.47 8.53
N SER A 22 10.15 -0.34 9.19
CA SER A 22 11.51 0.03 9.58
C SER A 22 12.48 0.14 8.41
N SER A 23 12.16 -0.50 7.28
CA SER A 23 12.98 -0.50 6.07
C SER A 23 12.13 -0.63 4.81
N ASP A 24 12.72 -0.22 3.68
CA ASP A 24 12.20 -0.43 2.33
C ASP A 24 12.00 -1.93 2.04
N SER A 25 12.94 -2.78 2.44
CA SER A 25 12.84 -4.23 2.22
C SER A 25 11.65 -4.85 2.95
N GLU A 26 11.39 -4.47 4.20
CA GLU A 26 10.23 -4.96 4.94
C GLU A 26 8.91 -4.50 4.31
N ARG A 27 8.84 -3.22 3.93
CA ARG A 27 7.68 -2.67 3.21
C ARG A 27 7.47 -3.43 1.91
N ASP A 28 8.49 -3.61 1.09
CA ASP A 28 8.38 -4.27 -0.22
C ASP A 28 7.95 -5.73 -0.09
N GLN A 29 8.50 -6.45 0.90
CA GLN A 29 8.05 -7.82 1.19
C GLN A 29 6.58 -7.88 1.58
N PHE A 30 6.12 -6.94 2.41
CA PHE A 30 4.72 -6.88 2.81
C PHE A 30 3.83 -6.47 1.63
N TYR A 31 4.23 -5.48 0.84
CA TYR A 31 3.51 -5.02 -0.35
C TYR A 31 3.34 -6.15 -1.38
N GLU A 32 4.42 -6.88 -1.67
CA GLU A 32 4.37 -8.05 -2.56
C GLU A 32 3.53 -9.19 -1.97
N ARG A 33 3.49 -9.35 -0.63
CA ARG A 33 2.60 -10.32 0.02
C ARG A 33 1.13 -9.96 -0.20
N VAL A 34 0.76 -8.69 -0.03
CA VAL A 34 -0.62 -8.21 -0.30
C VAL A 34 -0.94 -8.43 -1.77
N LYS A 35 -0.10 -7.96 -2.70
CA LYS A 35 -0.31 -8.15 -4.13
C LYS A 35 -0.51 -9.60 -4.53
N LYS A 36 0.33 -10.52 -4.01
CA LYS A 36 0.20 -11.97 -4.28
C LYS A 36 -1.11 -12.55 -3.76
N HIS A 37 -1.62 -12.05 -2.63
CA HIS A 37 -2.89 -12.51 -2.09
C HIS A 37 -4.07 -12.11 -2.98
N PHE A 38 -4.02 -10.91 -3.56
CA PHE A 38 -5.06 -10.37 -4.44
C PHE A 38 -4.75 -10.55 -5.94
N ALA A 39 -3.82 -11.44 -6.28
CA ALA A 39 -3.40 -11.65 -7.65
C ALA A 39 -4.54 -12.16 -8.54
N GLY A 40 -4.66 -11.57 -9.74
CA GLY A 40 -5.74 -11.81 -10.69
C GLY A 40 -7.00 -10.97 -10.46
N LYS A 41 -6.99 -10.10 -9.43
CA LYS A 41 -8.05 -9.12 -9.16
C LYS A 41 -7.62 -7.67 -9.46
N GLU A 42 -6.42 -7.48 -10.04
CA GLU A 42 -5.91 -6.16 -10.41
C GLU A 42 -6.68 -5.57 -11.58
N LEU A 43 -6.90 -4.25 -11.54
CA LEU A 43 -7.42 -3.47 -12.64
C LEU A 43 -6.28 -2.97 -13.51
N ASN A 44 -6.47 -3.04 -14.82
CA ASN A 44 -5.60 -2.33 -15.76
C ASN A 44 -5.91 -0.83 -15.68
N GLU A 45 -4.88 0.02 -15.83
CA GLU A 45 -5.04 1.48 -15.73
C GLU A 45 -6.09 2.06 -16.70
N GLU A 46 -6.29 1.43 -17.87
CA GLU A 46 -7.32 1.85 -18.84
C GLU A 46 -8.76 1.50 -18.40
N SER A 47 -8.93 0.60 -17.41
CA SER A 47 -10.23 0.10 -16.93
C SER A 47 -10.74 0.85 -15.69
N ALA A 48 -9.85 1.52 -14.95
CA ALA A 48 -10.21 2.35 -13.81
C ALA A 48 -10.84 3.66 -14.30
N THR A 49 -12.15 3.63 -14.49
CA THR A 49 -12.93 4.72 -15.10
C THR A 49 -13.59 5.63 -14.06
N ASP A 50 -13.52 5.28 -12.77
CA ASP A 50 -14.05 6.07 -11.66
C ASP A 50 -13.28 5.79 -10.35
N ASP A 51 -12.61 6.82 -9.81
CA ASP A 51 -11.89 6.76 -8.53
C ASP A 51 -12.80 6.34 -7.36
N ALA A 52 -14.12 6.57 -7.48
CA ALA A 52 -15.09 6.10 -6.50
C ALA A 52 -15.24 4.57 -6.49
N GLN A 53 -14.76 3.87 -7.52
CA GLN A 53 -14.96 2.43 -7.69
C GLN A 53 -13.67 1.62 -7.60
N ILE A 54 -12.53 2.26 -7.30
CA ILE A 54 -11.25 1.56 -7.17
C ILE A 54 -10.72 1.59 -5.74
N VAL A 55 -9.90 0.60 -5.43
CA VAL A 55 -9.00 0.60 -4.30
C VAL A 55 -7.59 0.75 -4.85
N GLN A 56 -6.86 1.74 -4.35
CA GLN A 56 -5.44 1.90 -4.65
C GLN A 56 -4.61 1.39 -3.48
N LEU A 57 -3.73 0.44 -3.78
CA LEU A 57 -2.67 -0.01 -2.88
C LEU A 57 -1.35 0.57 -3.37
N SER A 58 -0.63 1.32 -2.54
CA SER A 58 0.68 1.90 -2.89
C SER A 58 1.77 1.57 -1.87
N ALA A 59 3.02 1.56 -2.32
CA ALA A 59 4.20 1.45 -1.45
C ALA A 59 5.04 2.73 -1.56
N THR A 60 5.03 3.52 -0.50
CA THR A 60 5.62 4.85 -0.46
C THR A 60 6.97 4.83 0.27
N SER A 61 7.93 5.58 -0.27
CA SER A 61 9.17 5.98 0.38
C SER A 61 9.13 7.50 0.52
N LEU A 62 9.34 8.03 1.72
CA LEU A 62 9.64 9.45 1.90
C LEU A 62 11.06 9.59 2.43
N GLU A 63 11.97 10.04 1.57
CA GLU A 63 13.34 10.36 1.94
C GLU A 63 13.42 11.86 2.24
N MET A 64 13.42 12.23 3.52
CA MET A 64 13.39 13.64 3.94
C MET A 64 14.62 14.44 3.49
N ASP A 65 15.73 13.76 3.16
CA ASP A 65 17.01 14.37 2.77
C ASP A 65 17.15 14.58 1.25
N LYS A 66 16.19 14.14 0.43
CA LYS A 66 16.19 14.33 -1.04
C LYS A 66 15.07 15.25 -1.50
N ALA A 67 15.13 16.51 -1.05
CA ALA A 67 14.26 17.56 -1.59
C ALA A 67 14.47 17.70 -3.11
N GLY A 68 13.47 17.32 -3.91
CA GLY A 68 13.44 17.53 -5.36
C GLY A 68 13.62 16.28 -6.23
N VAL A 69 13.74 15.08 -5.67
CA VAL A 69 13.70 13.83 -6.46
C VAL A 69 12.26 13.33 -6.53
N GLU A 70 11.72 13.27 -7.73
CA GLU A 70 10.41 12.66 -8.02
C GLU A 70 10.50 11.16 -7.68
N GLN A 71 9.96 10.78 -6.52
CA GLN A 71 9.94 9.38 -6.10
C GLN A 71 8.79 8.70 -6.84
N LYS A 72 9.11 7.71 -7.68
CA LYS A 72 8.09 6.85 -8.28
C LYS A 72 7.50 5.98 -7.19
N ILE A 73 6.24 6.26 -6.83
CA ILE A 73 5.47 5.45 -5.89
C ILE A 73 4.85 4.30 -6.68
N PRO A 74 5.28 3.04 -6.50
CA PRO A 74 4.56 1.91 -7.06
C PRO A 74 3.15 1.84 -6.47
N TYR A 75 2.15 1.69 -7.34
CA TYR A 75 0.77 1.44 -6.96
C TYR A 75 0.14 0.36 -7.86
N VAL A 76 -0.92 -0.25 -7.35
CA VAL A 76 -1.80 -1.17 -8.09
C VAL A 76 -3.25 -0.82 -7.76
N TRP A 77 -4.11 -0.91 -8.75
CA TRP A 77 -5.55 -0.70 -8.61
C TRP A 77 -6.30 -2.02 -8.55
N TYR A 78 -7.37 -2.01 -7.77
CA TYR A 78 -8.26 -3.14 -7.53
C TYR A 78 -9.71 -2.65 -7.54
N GLU A 79 -10.65 -3.57 -7.69
CA GLU A 79 -12.08 -3.27 -7.57
C GLU A 79 -12.43 -2.75 -6.16
N GLY A 80 -13.34 -1.77 -6.10
CA GLY A 80 -13.77 -1.07 -4.89
C GLY A 80 -14.30 -1.99 -3.79
N ASP A 81 -14.95 -3.09 -4.18
CA ASP A 81 -15.53 -4.08 -3.27
C ASP A 81 -14.47 -4.85 -2.46
N LEU A 82 -13.21 -4.83 -2.90
CA LEU A 82 -12.10 -5.48 -2.20
C LEU A 82 -11.54 -4.65 -1.04
N PHE A 83 -12.02 -3.41 -0.82
CA PHE A 83 -11.44 -2.53 0.21
C PHE A 83 -11.43 -3.17 1.60
N GLU A 84 -12.58 -3.67 2.08
CA GLU A 84 -12.70 -4.22 3.43
C GLU A 84 -11.94 -5.56 3.55
N GLU A 85 -11.89 -6.37 2.47
CA GLU A 85 -11.11 -7.62 2.43
C GLU A 85 -9.60 -7.32 2.52
N MET A 86 -9.13 -6.33 1.75
CA MET A 86 -7.73 -5.91 1.74
C MET A 86 -7.32 -5.26 3.05
N LEU A 87 -8.15 -4.37 3.60
CA LEU A 87 -7.94 -3.76 4.91
C LEU A 87 -7.84 -4.82 6.01
N GLY A 88 -8.74 -5.81 6.01
CA GLY A 88 -8.72 -6.92 6.96
C GLY A 88 -7.46 -7.77 6.86
N PHE A 89 -7.05 -8.12 5.62
CA PHE A 89 -5.82 -8.88 5.38
C PHE A 89 -4.57 -8.13 5.86
N ILE A 90 -4.45 -6.84 5.52
CA ILE A 90 -3.32 -6.00 5.92
C ILE A 90 -3.27 -5.91 7.44
N ASN A 91 -4.38 -5.56 8.11
CA ASN A 91 -4.42 -5.41 9.56
C ASN A 91 -4.08 -6.72 10.30
N GLY A 92 -4.59 -7.86 9.82
CA GLY A 92 -4.28 -9.16 10.42
C GLY A 92 -2.79 -9.47 10.36
N HIS A 93 -2.16 -9.31 9.20
CA HIS A 93 -0.75 -9.64 9.02
C HIS A 93 0.22 -8.58 9.55
N TYR A 94 -0.19 -7.32 9.62
CA TYR A 94 0.58 -6.27 10.27
C TYR A 94 0.59 -6.44 11.79
N ALA A 95 -0.54 -6.81 12.40
CA ALA A 95 -0.61 -7.11 13.84
C ALA A 95 0.23 -8.34 14.22
N GLU A 96 0.31 -9.36 13.37
CA GLU A 96 1.21 -10.51 13.57
C GLU A 96 2.69 -10.08 13.63
N LYS A 97 3.10 -9.10 12.83
CA LYS A 97 4.46 -8.53 12.87
C LYS A 97 4.75 -7.85 14.21
N GLU A 98 3.79 -7.10 14.76
CA GLU A 98 3.96 -6.39 16.04
C GLU A 98 3.97 -7.34 17.25
N ASN A 99 3.19 -8.42 17.20
CA ASN A 99 3.09 -9.41 18.29
C ASN A 99 4.16 -10.51 18.25
N GLY A 100 4.97 -10.59 17.19
CA GLY A 100 6.07 -11.56 17.05
C GLY A 100 7.41 -11.14 17.67
N LYS A 101 7.41 -10.12 18.54
CA LYS A 101 8.59 -9.68 19.32
C LYS A 101 8.75 -10.46 20.62
#